data_AF-X1MHX2-F1
#
_entry.id   AF-X1MHX2-F1
#
_cell.length_a   1.000
_cell.length_b   1.000
_cell.length_c   1.000
_cell.angle_alpha   90.00
_cell.angle_beta   90.00
_cell.angle_gamma   90.00
#
_symmetry.space_group_name_H-M   'P 1'
#
loop_
_entity.id
_entity.type
_entity.pdbx_description
1 polymer ?
#
loop_
_entity_poly.entity_id
_entity_poly.type
_entity_poly.pdbx_seq_one_letter_code
_entity_poly.pdbx_strand_id
1 'polypeptide(L)'
;MENLWGNVHQFVDGYEAVNGSDAAHVKYRLIKREGSGTFRNPLQAADYEESSDLVNPANGYIKNIVWEDLLSLQFIGSDNTGLATSHLHDYFYAHDAGDVNILLAGGCWDFGAQAGVAFLYSRYDATFSDMGIGGRLEFI
;
A
#
# COMPACT_ATOMS: atom_id res chain seq x y z
N MET A 1 -22.72 10.02 6.76
CA MET A 1 -21.78 10.89 6.03
C MET A 1 -20.43 10.66 6.68
N GLU A 2 -19.54 9.94 6.01
CA GLU A 2 -18.24 9.55 6.56
C GLU A 2 -17.16 10.53 6.09
N ASN A 3 -16.19 10.78 6.98
CA ASN A 3 -15.11 11.73 6.79
C ASN A 3 -14.07 11.17 5.80
N LEU A 4 -13.83 11.86 4.69
CA LEU A 4 -12.80 11.52 3.68
C LEU A 4 -11.35 11.65 4.22
N TRP A 5 -11.18 12.08 5.48
CA TRP A 5 -9.90 12.47 6.07
C TRP A 5 -9.47 11.59 7.27
N GLY A 6 -9.59 10.26 7.18
CA GLY A 6 -8.81 9.35 8.05
C GLY A 6 -9.48 8.90 9.36
N ASN A 7 -10.76 8.50 9.32
CA ASN A 7 -11.36 7.83 10.48
C ASN A 7 -10.98 6.34 10.54
N VAL A 8 -10.95 5.64 9.41
CA VAL A 8 -10.72 4.19 9.32
C VAL A 8 -9.87 3.91 8.08
N HIS A 9 -8.91 2.98 8.18
CA HIS A 9 -8.18 2.46 7.03
C HIS A 9 -9.14 1.84 6.02
N GLN A 10 -8.89 2.07 4.73
CA GLN A 10 -9.67 1.48 3.65
C GLN A 10 -8.83 0.48 2.87
N PHE A 11 -9.37 -0.71 2.62
CA PHE A 11 -8.74 -1.68 1.73
C PHE A 11 -8.57 -1.10 0.32
N VAL A 12 -7.37 -1.27 -0.24
CA VAL A 12 -7.11 -1.13 -1.67
C VAL A 12 -7.06 -2.54 -2.24
N ASP A 13 -8.04 -2.88 -3.06
CA ASP A 13 -8.16 -4.20 -3.67
C ASP A 13 -7.13 -4.39 -4.80
N GLY A 14 -6.82 -5.65 -5.09
CA GLY A 14 -5.94 -6.00 -6.20
C GLY A 14 -4.49 -5.56 -6.02
N TYR A 15 -4.02 -5.35 -4.79
CA TYR A 15 -2.62 -5.08 -4.47
C TYR A 15 -2.06 -6.15 -3.54
N GLU A 16 -0.81 -6.58 -3.80
CA GLU A 16 0.00 -7.30 -2.82
C GLU A 16 1.46 -6.85 -2.84
N ALA A 17 2.07 -6.73 -1.66
CA ALA A 17 3.51 -6.63 -1.51
C ALA A 17 4.09 -7.99 -1.07
N VAL A 18 5.18 -8.40 -1.70
CA VAL A 18 5.89 -9.65 -1.41
C VAL A 18 7.39 -9.42 -1.37
N ASN A 19 8.13 -10.33 -0.74
CA ASN A 19 9.60 -10.30 -0.82
C ASN A 19 10.06 -10.32 -2.29
N GLY A 20 11.05 -9.48 -2.56
CA GLY A 20 11.73 -9.41 -3.84
C GLY A 20 12.78 -10.50 -4.00
N SER A 21 13.96 -10.14 -4.50
CA SER A 21 15.11 -11.05 -4.54
C SER A 21 15.56 -11.55 -3.17
N ASP A 22 15.36 -10.74 -2.12
CA ASP A 22 15.62 -11.09 -0.73
C ASP A 22 14.69 -10.30 0.23
N ALA A 23 14.93 -10.39 1.55
CA ALA A 23 14.14 -9.71 2.58
C ALA A 23 14.34 -8.18 2.63
N ALA A 24 15.38 -7.65 2.00
CA ALA A 24 15.61 -6.21 1.85
C ALA A 24 14.96 -5.64 0.58
N HIS A 25 14.40 -6.50 -0.27
CA HIS A 25 13.72 -6.11 -1.50
C HIS A 25 12.24 -6.47 -1.45
N VAL A 26 11.45 -5.74 -2.23
CA VAL A 26 10.01 -5.89 -2.34
C VAL A 26 9.62 -5.88 -3.81
N LYS A 27 8.59 -6.66 -4.11
CA LYS A 27 7.85 -6.56 -5.36
C LYS A 27 6.39 -6.32 -5.07
N TYR A 28 5.79 -5.47 -5.88
CA TYR A 28 4.39 -5.13 -5.81
C TYR A 28 3.66 -5.78 -6.96
N ARG A 29 2.62 -6.54 -6.63
CA ARG A 29 1.73 -7.20 -7.57
C ARG A 29 0.43 -6.45 -7.61
N LEU A 30 0.08 -5.94 -8.79
CA LEU A 30 -1.22 -5.33 -9.02
C LEU A 30 -2.06 -6.28 -9.86
N ILE A 31 -3.34 -6.38 -9.56
CA ILE A 31 -4.29 -7.07 -10.42
C ILE A 31 -4.20 -6.47 -11.82
N LYS A 32 -4.28 -7.34 -12.82
CA LYS A 32 -4.17 -7.00 -14.22
C LYS A 32 -5.06 -5.83 -14.62
N ARG A 33 -4.44 -4.78 -15.17
CA ARG A 33 -5.14 -3.53 -15.56
C ARG A 33 -6.18 -3.75 -16.65
N GLU A 34 -6.05 -4.81 -17.44
CA GLU A 34 -7.06 -5.18 -18.44
C GLU A 34 -8.33 -5.84 -17.85
N GLY A 35 -8.37 -6.04 -16.52
CA GLY A 35 -9.56 -6.56 -15.82
C GLY A 35 -9.75 -8.08 -15.92
N SER A 36 -8.75 -8.82 -16.40
CA SER A 36 -8.83 -10.28 -16.53
C SER A 36 -8.45 -11.06 -15.26
N GLY A 37 -7.87 -10.37 -14.27
CA GLY A 37 -7.43 -10.99 -13.02
C GLY A 37 -8.57 -11.32 -12.06
N THR A 38 -8.33 -12.31 -11.20
CA THR A 38 -9.23 -12.67 -10.10
C THR A 38 -8.76 -12.03 -8.79
N PHE A 39 -9.64 -11.26 -8.15
CA PHE A 39 -9.38 -10.74 -6.81
C PHE A 39 -9.31 -11.87 -5.77
N ARG A 40 -8.13 -12.04 -5.16
CA ARG A 40 -7.85 -12.99 -4.09
C ARG A 40 -6.52 -12.64 -3.42
N ASN A 41 -6.27 -13.21 -2.23
CA ASN A 41 -4.96 -13.17 -1.58
C ASN A 41 -4.53 -14.59 -1.16
N PRO A 42 -3.32 -15.07 -1.53
CA PRO A 42 -2.37 -14.44 -2.46
C PRO A 42 -2.85 -14.44 -3.92
N LEU A 43 -2.47 -13.45 -4.73
CA LEU A 43 -2.72 -13.40 -6.18
C LEU A 43 -1.96 -14.53 -6.89
N GLN A 44 -2.53 -15.08 -7.97
CA GLN A 44 -1.86 -16.11 -8.79
C GLN A 44 -1.14 -15.46 -9.97
N ALA A 45 -0.11 -16.12 -10.49
CA ALA A 45 0.71 -15.61 -11.59
C ALA A 45 -0.07 -15.22 -12.86
N ALA A 46 -1.27 -15.78 -13.07
CA ALA A 46 -2.12 -15.42 -14.20
C ALA A 46 -2.94 -14.14 -13.98
N ASP A 47 -3.04 -13.64 -12.74
CA ASP A 47 -3.96 -12.58 -12.31
C ASP A 47 -3.30 -11.21 -12.12
N TYR A 48 -1.96 -11.14 -12.06
CA TYR A 48 -1.24 -9.90 -11.71
C TYR A 48 -0.21 -9.46 -12.75
N GLU A 49 0.05 -8.15 -12.74
CA GLU A 49 1.29 -7.53 -13.23
C GLU A 49 2.21 -7.29 -12.02
N GLU A 50 3.52 -7.42 -12.19
CA GLU A 50 4.50 -7.31 -11.10
C GLU A 50 5.48 -6.17 -11.37
N SER A 51 5.83 -5.42 -10.32
CA SER A 51 6.82 -4.36 -10.38
C SER A 51 8.22 -4.89 -10.67
N SER A 52 9.14 -3.95 -10.92
CA SER A 52 10.57 -4.21 -10.75
C SER A 52 10.90 -4.69 -9.31
N ASP A 53 12.08 -5.29 -9.15
CA ASP A 53 12.60 -5.66 -7.83
C ASP A 53 13.16 -4.40 -7.15
N LEU A 54 12.43 -3.90 -6.16
CA LEU A 54 12.70 -2.61 -5.52
C LEU A 54 13.32 -2.81 -4.15
N VAL A 55 14.12 -1.85 -3.68
CA VAL A 55 14.54 -1.85 -2.27
C VAL A 55 13.33 -1.59 -1.40
N ASN A 56 13.09 -2.44 -0.41
CA ASN A 56 12.01 -2.24 0.56
C ASN A 56 12.38 -1.07 1.48
N PRO A 57 11.66 0.07 1.44
CA PRO A 57 11.99 1.20 2.30
C PRO A 57 11.62 0.89 3.76
N ALA A 58 12.26 1.58 4.71
CA ALA A 58 11.78 1.57 6.08
C ALA A 58 10.43 2.29 6.20
N ASN A 59 9.67 2.03 7.25
CA ASN A 59 8.47 2.81 7.58
C ASN A 59 8.85 4.29 7.80
N GLY A 60 8.10 5.21 7.22
CA GLY A 60 8.41 6.63 7.37
C GLY A 60 7.57 7.57 6.52
N TYR A 61 7.87 8.86 6.62
CA TYR A 61 7.25 9.89 5.79
C TYR A 61 7.81 9.84 4.38
N ILE A 62 6.93 9.83 3.38
CA ILE A 62 7.32 9.71 1.98
C ILE A 62 8.12 10.94 1.56
N LYS A 63 9.31 10.71 1.03
CA LYS A 63 10.19 11.71 0.42
C LYS A 63 10.27 11.53 -1.09
N ASN A 64 10.28 10.31 -1.59
CA ASN A 64 10.17 10.03 -3.02
C ASN A 64 9.19 8.89 -3.25
N ILE A 65 8.57 8.88 -4.43
CA ILE A 65 7.64 7.85 -4.88
C ILE A 65 8.35 6.97 -5.91
N VAL A 66 7.94 5.70 -6.01
CA VAL A 66 8.43 4.79 -7.04
C VAL A 66 8.09 5.34 -8.43
N TRP A 67 9.07 5.35 -9.33
CA TRP A 67 8.91 5.78 -10.71
C TRP A 67 8.90 4.58 -11.66
N GLU A 68 7.73 3.99 -11.86
CA GLU A 68 7.50 2.98 -12.89
C GLU A 68 6.05 3.02 -13.40
N ASP A 69 5.79 2.52 -14.61
CA ASP A 69 4.47 2.57 -15.25
C ASP A 69 3.39 1.85 -14.42
N LEU A 70 3.73 0.68 -13.86
CA LEU A 70 2.77 -0.13 -13.13
C LEU A 70 2.27 0.54 -11.84
N LEU A 71 3.18 1.17 -11.08
CA LEU A 71 2.85 1.81 -9.79
C LEU A 71 2.58 3.31 -9.91
N SER A 72 2.49 3.81 -11.14
CA SER A 72 2.14 5.20 -11.40
C SER A 72 0.80 5.54 -10.74
N LEU A 73 0.75 6.69 -10.07
CA LEU A 73 -0.41 7.20 -9.33
C LEU A 73 -0.79 6.43 -8.04
N GLN A 74 -0.05 5.39 -7.64
CA GLN A 74 -0.30 4.65 -6.40
C GLN A 74 0.39 5.24 -5.17
N PHE A 75 1.21 6.28 -5.33
CA PHE A 75 1.96 6.97 -4.25
C PHE A 75 2.88 6.06 -3.41
N ILE A 76 3.24 4.87 -3.91
CA ILE A 76 4.16 3.94 -3.22
C ILE A 76 5.51 4.62 -2.98
N GLY A 77 5.95 4.68 -1.73
CA GLY A 77 7.22 5.33 -1.37
C GLY A 77 8.43 4.54 -1.87
N SER A 78 9.39 5.22 -2.50
CA SER A 78 10.73 4.69 -2.82
C SER A 78 11.80 5.16 -1.82
N ASP A 79 11.53 6.24 -1.10
CA ASP A 79 12.34 6.77 -0.01
C ASP A 79 11.40 7.35 1.04
N ASN A 80 11.44 6.78 2.25
CA ASN A 80 10.59 7.17 3.37
C ASN A 80 11.36 7.94 4.46
N THR A 81 12.51 8.54 4.12
CA THR A 81 13.32 9.37 5.04
C THR A 81 12.83 10.82 5.13
N GLY A 82 11.59 11.09 4.73
CA GLY A 82 10.96 12.39 4.79
C GLY A 82 10.60 12.82 6.21
N LEU A 83 9.85 13.92 6.29
CA LEU A 83 9.36 14.49 7.55
C LEU A 83 7.87 14.81 7.43
N ALA A 84 7.18 14.89 8.57
CA ALA A 84 5.81 15.41 8.65
C ALA A 84 5.67 16.83 8.06
N THR A 85 6.78 17.57 7.96
CA THR A 85 6.86 18.92 7.41
C THR A 85 7.47 18.98 6.01
N SER A 86 7.70 17.84 5.36
CA SER A 86 8.24 17.75 4.00
C SER A 86 7.13 17.71 2.95
N HIS A 87 7.43 18.04 1.69
CA HIS A 87 6.45 18.30 0.61
C HIS A 87 5.35 17.26 0.35
N LEU A 88 5.52 15.99 0.73
CA LEU A 88 4.54 14.92 0.45
C LEU A 88 3.74 14.56 1.70
N HIS A 89 4.21 14.95 2.90
CA HIS A 89 3.57 14.90 4.23
C HIS A 89 3.00 13.56 4.73
N ASP A 90 2.67 12.62 3.86
CA ASP A 90 2.01 11.37 4.17
C ASP A 90 3.01 10.27 4.57
N TYR A 91 2.55 9.34 5.40
CA TYR A 91 3.36 8.24 5.94
C TYR A 91 3.09 6.94 5.19
N PHE A 92 4.14 6.16 4.95
CA PHE A 92 4.06 4.83 4.35
C PHE A 92 4.60 3.79 5.34
N TYR A 93 3.73 2.88 5.78
CA TYR A 93 4.15 1.64 6.42
C TYR A 93 4.43 0.61 5.32
N ALA A 94 5.70 0.27 5.14
CA ALA A 94 6.18 -0.60 4.07
C ALA A 94 5.93 -2.09 4.37
N HIS A 95 6.26 -2.90 3.37
CA HIS A 95 6.18 -4.35 3.37
C HIS A 95 6.93 -4.98 4.56
N ASP A 96 6.30 -5.92 5.26
CA ASP A 96 6.93 -6.73 6.31
C ASP A 96 7.54 -7.99 5.68
N ALA A 97 8.86 -8.07 5.73
CA ALA A 97 9.59 -9.10 5.00
C ALA A 97 9.29 -10.50 5.55
N GLY A 98 8.82 -11.40 4.67
CA GLY A 98 8.40 -12.75 5.03
C GLY A 98 6.91 -13.01 4.82
N ASP A 99 6.11 -11.95 4.68
CA ASP A 99 4.67 -12.05 4.53
C ASP A 99 4.21 -11.74 3.09
N VAL A 100 2.90 -11.87 2.84
CA VAL A 100 2.21 -11.33 1.67
C VAL A 100 1.28 -10.25 2.18
N ASN A 101 1.63 -8.99 1.97
CA ASN A 101 0.89 -7.89 2.56
C ASN A 101 -0.11 -7.28 1.59
N ILE A 102 -1.26 -6.90 2.14
CA ILE A 102 -2.29 -6.11 1.45
C ILE A 102 -2.05 -4.62 1.67
N LEU A 103 -2.69 -3.76 0.87
CA LEU A 103 -2.59 -2.32 1.01
C LEU A 103 -3.86 -1.74 1.65
N LEU A 104 -3.63 -0.86 2.63
CA LEU A 104 -4.65 0.01 3.18
C LEU A 104 -4.29 1.48 2.94
N ALA A 105 -5.30 2.33 2.77
CA ALA A 105 -5.12 3.76 2.55
C ALA A 105 -5.85 4.62 3.61
N GLY A 106 -5.44 5.88 3.73
CA GLY A 106 -6.15 6.93 4.47
C GLY A 106 -5.79 7.10 5.95
N GLY A 107 -5.45 6.02 6.64
CA GLY A 107 -5.16 6.03 8.08
C GLY A 107 -6.42 5.98 8.96
N CYS A 108 -6.27 5.60 10.23
CA CYS A 108 -7.37 5.58 11.21
C CYS A 108 -7.25 6.71 12.25
N TRP A 109 -8.30 6.85 13.07
CA TRP A 109 -8.53 8.00 13.96
C TRP A 109 -7.39 8.32 14.94
N ASP A 110 -6.52 7.35 15.27
CA ASP A 110 -5.42 7.50 16.23
C ASP A 110 -4.07 7.83 15.57
N PHE A 111 -3.99 7.86 14.23
CA PHE A 111 -2.73 8.13 13.50
C PHE A 111 -2.43 9.64 13.39
N GLY A 112 -3.40 10.50 13.75
CA GLY A 112 -3.21 11.94 13.84
C GLY A 112 -2.65 12.55 12.55
N ALA A 113 -1.51 13.23 12.64
CA ALA A 113 -0.89 13.93 11.51
C ALA A 113 -0.23 13.00 10.47
N GLN A 114 -0.16 11.69 10.71
CA GLN A 114 0.28 10.73 9.71
C GLN A 114 -0.81 10.40 8.71
N ALA A 115 -2.08 10.39 9.14
CA ALA A 115 -3.21 10.08 8.29
C ALA A 115 -3.42 11.17 7.23
N GLY A 116 -3.86 10.76 6.04
CA GLY A 116 -3.95 11.66 4.91
C GLY A 116 -4.21 10.92 3.59
N VAL A 117 -4.28 11.68 2.50
CA VAL A 117 -4.74 11.17 1.21
C VAL A 117 -3.77 10.17 0.58
N ALA A 118 -2.45 10.37 0.75
CA ALA A 118 -1.44 9.44 0.28
C ALA A 118 -0.82 8.63 1.43
N PHE A 119 -1.50 8.58 2.59
CA PHE A 119 -1.12 7.65 3.64
C PHE A 119 -1.38 6.22 3.17
N LEU A 120 -0.36 5.37 3.30
CA LEU A 120 -0.40 3.98 2.86
C LEU A 120 0.11 3.03 3.95
N TYR A 121 -0.52 1.87 4.05
CA TYR A 121 -0.18 0.84 5.02
C TYR A 121 -0.14 -0.53 4.34
N SER A 122 1.07 -1.03 4.08
CA SER A 122 1.35 -2.28 3.38
C SER A 122 2.07 -3.30 4.27
N ARG A 123 1.68 -3.39 5.55
CA ARG A 123 2.36 -4.26 6.53
C ARG A 123 1.52 -5.44 7.01
N TYR A 124 0.22 -5.39 6.85
CA TYR A 124 -0.67 -6.45 7.31
C TYR A 124 -0.94 -7.48 6.21
N ASP A 125 -1.12 -8.73 6.61
CA ASP A 125 -1.68 -9.76 5.74
C ASP A 125 -3.21 -9.64 5.64
N ALA A 126 -3.82 -10.42 4.75
CA ALA A 126 -5.28 -10.39 4.53
C ALA A 126 -6.09 -11.02 5.68
N THR A 127 -5.45 -11.66 6.66
CA THR A 127 -6.11 -12.29 7.81
C THR A 127 -6.20 -11.36 9.02
N PHE A 128 -5.44 -10.26 9.02
CA PHE A 128 -5.44 -9.26 10.07
C PHE A 128 -6.82 -8.59 10.22
N SER A 129 -7.25 -8.42 11.46
CA SER A 129 -8.54 -7.82 11.80
C SER A 129 -8.37 -6.83 12.95
N ASP A 130 -8.81 -5.59 12.72
CA ASP A 130 -8.76 -4.51 13.69
C ASP A 130 -9.97 -3.58 13.52
N MET A 131 -10.35 -2.89 14.61
CA MET A 131 -11.47 -1.94 14.61
C MET A 131 -11.19 -0.67 13.79
N GLY A 132 -9.92 -0.32 13.57
CA GLY A 132 -9.49 0.79 12.74
C GLY A 132 -9.41 0.46 11.25
N ILE A 133 -9.85 -0.74 10.83
CA ILE A 133 -9.83 -1.19 9.43
C ILE A 133 -11.24 -1.46 8.93
N GLY A 134 -11.55 -0.95 7.74
CA GLY A 134 -12.84 -1.11 7.06
C GLY A 134 -12.68 -1.10 5.55
N GLY A 135 -13.81 -1.16 4.85
CA GLY A 135 -13.84 -1.16 3.39
C GLY A 135 -15.04 -0.39 2.86
N ARG A 136 -14.90 0.16 1.67
CA ARG A 136 -15.99 0.75 0.89
C ARG A 136 -16.17 -0.08 -0.37
N LEU A 137 -17.42 -0.44 -0.65
CA LEU A 137 -17.75 -1.04 -1.94
C LEU A 137 -17.76 0.04 -3.01
N GLU A 138 -17.03 -0.20 -4.08
CA GLU A 138 -17.00 0.65 -5.27
C GLU A 138 -17.67 -0.10 -6.42
N PHE A 139 -18.38 0.66 -7.27
CA PHE A 139 -19.03 0.14 -8.46
C PHE A 139 -18.61 1.00 -9.65
N ILE A 140 -18.17 0.36 -10.72
CA ILE A 140 -17.62 0.98 -11.93
C ILE A 140 -18.55 0.68 -13.10
#